data_AF-A0A811U8F7-F1
#
_entry.id   AF-A0A811U8F7-F1
#
_cell.length_a   1.000
_cell.length_b   1.000
_cell.length_c   1.000
_cell.angle_alpha   90.00
_cell.angle_beta   90.00
_cell.angle_gamma   90.00
#
_symmetry.space_group_name_H-M   'P 1'
#
loop_
_entity.id
_entity.type
_entity.pdbx_description
1 polymer ?
#
loop_
_entity_poly.entity_id
_entity_poly.type
_entity_poly.pdbx_seq_one_letter_code
_entity_poly.pdbx_strand_id
1 'polypeptide(L)'
;MFEMFDESEGFKEEQVIKQFGQPLYKACKHRMVPAADTCQQAYNGFHCIVSLEDDPFVLIESMKNVSTEAKTAMKDCLHRYDRYEWEHMKDYAANPVREPIPCFTKCFVEHLQVFNQKTRQWNIPLLRAKLGVPAVGADIKHCLERRRNRNVCGWMYQDFTCFGLASV
;
A
#
# COMPACT_ATOMS: atom_id res chain seq x y z
N MET A 1 -10.33 -26.31 -0.50
CA MET A 1 -9.20 -26.66 0.38
C MET A 1 -7.94 -26.14 -0.29
N PHE A 2 -7.01 -25.54 0.45
CA PHE A 2 -5.87 -24.84 -0.17
C PHE A 2 -4.81 -25.82 -0.67
N GLU A 3 -4.82 -26.14 -1.96
CA GLU A 3 -3.84 -27.04 -2.62
C GLU A 3 -2.49 -26.35 -2.89
N MET A 4 -1.98 -25.60 -1.92
CA MET A 4 -0.74 -24.83 -2.07
C MET A 4 0.52 -25.56 -1.60
N PHE A 5 0.35 -26.65 -0.84
CA PHE A 5 1.42 -27.50 -0.35
C PHE A 5 1.02 -28.97 -0.54
N ASP A 6 1.95 -29.77 -1.03
CA ASP A 6 1.83 -31.21 -1.17
C ASP A 6 3.03 -31.87 -0.48
N GLU A 7 2.84 -32.98 0.23
CA GLU A 7 3.94 -33.62 0.96
C GLU A 7 5.01 -34.21 0.04
N SER A 8 4.65 -34.56 -1.20
CA SER A 8 5.58 -35.11 -2.19
C SER A 8 6.23 -34.03 -3.05
N GLU A 9 5.52 -32.93 -3.34
CA GLU A 9 6.00 -31.85 -4.24
C GLU A 9 6.44 -30.57 -3.52
N GLY A 10 6.02 -30.36 -2.27
CA GLY A 10 6.23 -29.14 -1.49
C GLY A 10 5.28 -28.00 -1.89
N PHE A 11 5.75 -26.75 -1.78
CA PHE A 11 4.95 -25.57 -2.12
C PHE A 11 4.76 -25.42 -3.64
N LYS A 12 3.50 -25.25 -4.06
CA LYS A 12 3.13 -25.00 -5.46
C LYS A 12 3.11 -23.50 -5.72
N GLU A 13 4.12 -22.98 -6.42
CA GLU A 13 4.32 -21.55 -6.70
C GLU A 13 3.03 -20.86 -7.19
N GLU A 14 2.37 -21.41 -8.21
CA GLU A 14 1.17 -20.81 -8.79
C GLU A 14 0.04 -20.65 -7.76
N GLN A 15 -0.14 -21.64 -6.89
CA GLN A 15 -1.21 -21.62 -5.88
C GLN A 15 -0.89 -20.66 -4.74
N VAL A 16 0.38 -20.58 -4.33
CA VAL A 16 0.85 -19.60 -3.34
C VAL A 16 0.68 -18.18 -3.88
N ILE A 17 1.11 -17.91 -5.12
CA ILE A 17 0.94 -16.60 -5.77
C ILE A 17 -0.55 -16.27 -5.94
N LYS A 18 -1.38 -17.23 -6.33
CA LYS A 18 -2.82 -17.03 -6.48
C LYS A 18 -3.50 -16.66 -5.16
N GLN A 19 -3.09 -17.29 -4.06
CA GLN A 19 -3.70 -17.08 -2.76
C GLN A 19 -3.19 -15.81 -2.05
N PHE A 20 -1.89 -15.56 -2.09
CA PHE A 20 -1.22 -14.55 -1.27
C PHE A 20 -0.60 -13.40 -2.07
N GLY A 21 -0.54 -13.53 -3.38
CA GLY A 21 0.08 -12.56 -4.27
C GLY A 21 1.58 -12.79 -4.48
N GLN A 22 2.06 -12.30 -5.61
CA GLN A 22 3.45 -12.40 -6.03
C GLN A 22 4.44 -11.74 -5.05
N PRO A 23 4.16 -10.58 -4.42
CA PRO A 23 5.09 -9.97 -3.47
C PRO A 23 5.39 -10.84 -2.25
N LEU A 24 4.36 -11.41 -1.63
CA LEU A 24 4.52 -12.27 -0.45
C LEU A 24 5.21 -13.58 -0.82
N TYR A 25 4.88 -14.18 -1.97
CA TYR A 25 5.63 -15.32 -2.51
C TYR A 25 7.12 -14.99 -2.69
N LYS A 26 7.45 -13.87 -3.35
CA LYS A 26 8.85 -13.46 -3.57
C LYS A 26 9.60 -13.25 -2.26
N ALA A 27 8.95 -12.68 -1.24
CA ALA A 27 9.54 -12.49 0.09
C ALA A 27 9.80 -13.84 0.77
N CYS A 28 8.89 -14.81 0.67
CA CYS A 28 8.94 -16.06 1.41
C CYS A 28 9.49 -17.28 0.67
N LYS A 29 9.72 -17.21 -0.65
CA LYS A 29 10.18 -18.36 -1.46
C LYS A 29 11.44 -19.05 -0.91
N HIS A 30 12.33 -18.28 -0.30
CA HIS A 30 13.56 -18.80 0.29
C HIS A 30 13.33 -19.68 1.54
N ARG A 31 12.15 -19.56 2.18
CA ARG A 31 11.70 -20.40 3.31
C ARG A 31 10.85 -21.59 2.89
N MET A 32 10.43 -21.65 1.63
CA MET A 32 9.58 -22.71 1.08
C MET A 32 10.38 -23.88 0.48
N VAL A 33 11.71 -23.79 0.51
CA VAL A 33 12.62 -24.81 -0.05
C VAL A 33 12.56 -26.13 0.73
N PRO A 34 12.88 -27.27 0.10
CA PRO A 34 12.89 -28.58 0.77
C PRO A 34 13.71 -28.57 2.07
N ALA A 35 13.17 -29.24 3.09
CA ALA A 35 13.80 -29.41 4.41
C ALA A 35 14.02 -30.90 4.72
N ALA A 36 14.57 -31.20 5.91
CA ALA A 36 14.79 -32.58 6.35
C ALA A 36 13.47 -33.38 6.50
N ASP A 37 12.39 -32.69 6.86
CA ASP A 37 11.04 -33.23 6.93
C ASP A 37 10.01 -32.26 6.32
N THR A 38 8.92 -32.82 5.81
CA THR A 38 7.85 -32.10 5.09
C THR A 38 7.09 -31.15 6.02
N CYS A 39 6.91 -31.52 7.29
CA CYS A 39 6.30 -30.66 8.31
C CYS A 39 7.12 -29.38 8.54
N GLN A 40 8.44 -29.51 8.64
CA GLN A 40 9.35 -28.38 8.81
C GLN A 40 9.39 -27.49 7.57
N GLN A 41 9.36 -28.06 6.37
CA GLN A 41 9.21 -27.28 5.13
C GLN A 41 7.92 -26.47 5.16
N ALA A 42 6.78 -27.13 5.41
CA ALA A 42 5.47 -26.48 5.50
C ALA A 42 5.51 -25.36 6.56
N TYR A 43 5.98 -25.66 7.77
CA TYR A 43 6.10 -24.69 8.85
C TYR A 43 6.92 -23.47 8.43
N ASN A 44 8.10 -23.66 7.84
CA ASN A 44 8.96 -22.54 7.43
C ASN A 44 8.28 -21.60 6.43
N GLY A 45 7.61 -22.16 5.42
CA GLY A 45 6.90 -21.38 4.41
C GLY A 45 5.68 -20.67 4.98
N PHE A 46 4.81 -21.39 5.69
CA PHE A 46 3.60 -20.81 6.28
C PHE A 46 3.90 -19.78 7.37
N HIS A 47 4.87 -20.07 8.23
CA HIS A 47 5.33 -19.11 9.25
C HIS A 47 5.82 -17.83 8.60
N CYS A 48 6.58 -17.90 7.50
CA CYS A 48 7.01 -16.70 6.77
C CYS A 48 5.83 -15.91 6.20
N ILE A 49 4.87 -16.59 5.56
CA ILE A 49 3.68 -15.96 4.97
C ILE A 49 2.92 -15.20 6.05
N VAL A 50 2.55 -15.86 7.15
CA VAL A 50 1.79 -15.25 8.26
C VAL A 50 2.58 -14.12 8.92
N SER A 51 3.91 -14.24 9.02
CA SER A 51 4.73 -13.17 9.60
C SER A 51 4.83 -11.92 8.72
N LEU A 52 4.59 -12.03 7.41
CA LEU A 52 4.81 -10.95 6.44
C LEU A 52 3.54 -10.52 5.70
N GLU A 53 2.39 -11.15 5.93
CA GLU A 53 1.13 -10.78 5.25
C GLU A 53 0.69 -9.34 5.57
N ASP A 54 0.97 -8.90 6.80
CA ASP A 54 0.73 -7.54 7.28
C ASP A 54 1.98 -6.64 7.20
N ASP A 55 3.11 -7.13 6.67
CA ASP A 55 4.30 -6.30 6.52
C ASP A 55 4.00 -5.14 5.56
N PRO A 56 4.27 -3.88 5.95
CA PRO A 56 3.85 -2.72 5.17
C PRO A 56 4.51 -2.66 3.79
N PHE A 57 5.73 -3.19 3.61
CA PHE A 57 6.40 -3.18 2.32
C PHE A 57 5.80 -4.25 1.40
N VAL A 58 5.39 -5.39 1.95
CA VAL A 58 4.59 -6.39 1.23
C VAL A 58 3.23 -5.83 0.84
N LEU A 59 2.54 -5.14 1.75
CA LEU A 59 1.25 -4.50 1.48
C LEU A 59 1.36 -3.47 0.34
N ILE A 60 2.35 -2.57 0.40
CA ILE A 60 2.60 -1.56 -0.65
C ILE A 60 2.91 -2.25 -1.99
N GLU A 61 3.74 -3.29 -2.01
CA GLU A 61 4.03 -4.04 -3.24
C GLU A 61 2.81 -4.76 -3.80
N SER A 62 1.89 -5.18 -2.94
CA SER A 62 0.67 -5.91 -3.31
C SER A 62 -0.44 -5.01 -3.84
N MET A 63 -0.32 -3.68 -3.72
CA MET A 63 -1.30 -2.74 -4.25
C MET A 63 -1.44 -2.87 -5.77
N LYS A 64 -2.67 -3.11 -6.23
CA LYS A 64 -3.03 -3.19 -7.65
C LYS A 64 -3.26 -1.77 -8.20
N ASN A 65 -2.98 -1.58 -9.48
CA ASN A 65 -3.21 -0.31 -10.20
C ASN A 65 -2.45 0.91 -9.63
N VAL A 66 -1.42 0.68 -8.81
CA VAL A 66 -0.50 1.72 -8.33
C VAL A 66 0.83 1.57 -9.07
N SER A 67 1.33 2.67 -9.64
CA SER A 67 2.59 2.69 -10.39
C SER A 67 3.79 2.35 -9.51
N THR A 68 4.86 1.81 -10.12
CA THR A 68 6.13 1.52 -9.42
C THR A 68 6.68 2.77 -8.72
N GLU A 69 6.60 3.92 -9.39
CA GLU A 69 7.04 5.21 -8.81
C GLU A 69 6.28 5.55 -7.52
N ALA A 70 4.95 5.38 -7.52
CA ALA A 70 4.13 5.61 -6.34
C ALA A 70 4.44 4.62 -5.21
N LYS A 71 4.67 3.34 -5.52
CA LYS A 71 5.11 2.35 -4.53
C LYS A 71 6.45 2.74 -3.91
N THR A 72 7.42 3.17 -4.72
CA THR A 72 8.71 3.67 -4.22
C THR A 72 8.52 4.88 -3.30
N ALA A 73 7.72 5.86 -3.72
CA ALA A 73 7.44 7.04 -2.89
C ALA A 73 6.77 6.68 -1.55
N MET A 74 5.84 5.72 -1.53
CA MET A 74 5.24 5.22 -0.29
C MET A 74 6.29 4.62 0.65
N LYS A 75 7.18 3.76 0.13
CA LYS A 75 8.25 3.12 0.92
C LYS A 75 9.26 4.13 1.44
N ASP A 76 9.69 5.07 0.60
CA ASP A 76 10.63 6.13 0.98
C ASP A 76 10.04 7.05 2.07
N CYS A 77 8.73 7.32 2.01
CA CYS A 77 8.03 8.02 3.07
C CYS A 77 7.93 7.21 4.35
N LEU A 78 7.64 5.92 4.24
CA LEU A 78 7.49 5.04 5.40
C LEU A 78 8.80 4.91 6.18
N HIS A 79 9.94 4.88 5.49
CA HIS A 79 11.27 4.87 6.11
C HIS A 79 11.59 6.09 6.99
N ARG A 80 10.77 7.15 6.96
CA ARG A 80 10.92 8.31 7.87
C ARG A 80 10.36 8.07 9.27
N TYR A 81 9.60 6.98 9.45
CA TYR A 81 8.92 6.65 10.69
C TYR A 81 9.54 5.41 11.32
N ASP A 82 9.28 5.22 12.61
CA ASP A 82 9.67 4.00 13.31
C ASP A 82 8.77 2.80 12.94
N ARG A 83 9.17 1.61 13.40
CA ARG A 83 8.44 0.38 13.13
C ARG A 83 7.05 0.33 13.76
N TYR A 84 6.78 1.11 14.81
CA TYR A 84 5.46 1.13 15.44
C TYR A 84 4.46 1.79 14.50
N GLU A 85 4.82 2.92 13.90
CA GLU A 85 3.98 3.60 12.90
C GLU A 85 3.74 2.76 11.65
N TRP A 86 4.70 1.90 11.29
CA TRP A 86 4.57 1.03 10.13
C TRP A 86 3.39 0.05 10.22
N GLU A 87 3.03 -0.39 11.43
CA GLU A 87 1.91 -1.30 11.67
C GLU A 87 0.57 -0.67 11.26
N HIS A 88 0.49 0.67 11.21
CA HIS A 88 -0.71 1.41 10.81
C HIS A 88 -0.86 1.57 9.29
N MET A 89 0.06 1.05 8.47
CA MET A 89 -0.05 1.14 7.00
C MET A 89 -1.30 0.42 6.48
N LYS A 90 -1.68 -0.70 7.09
CA LYS A 90 -2.90 -1.46 6.72
C LYS A 90 -4.19 -0.70 6.98
N ASP A 91 -4.19 0.21 7.95
CA ASP A 91 -5.37 0.96 8.37
C ASP A 91 -5.86 1.94 7.29
N TYR A 92 -4.99 2.34 6.35
CA TYR A 92 -5.37 3.18 5.21
C TYR A 92 -6.45 2.54 4.32
N ALA A 93 -6.53 1.21 4.26
CA ALA A 93 -7.53 0.50 3.45
C ALA A 93 -8.98 0.82 3.88
N ALA A 94 -9.19 1.20 5.14
CA ALA A 94 -10.50 1.58 5.67
C ALA A 94 -10.89 3.04 5.38
N ASN A 95 -10.01 3.84 4.75
CA ASN A 95 -10.18 5.28 4.55
C ASN A 95 -10.59 6.03 5.84
N PRO A 96 -9.83 5.90 6.95
CA PRO A 96 -10.20 6.51 8.21
C PRO A 96 -10.28 8.05 8.12
N VAL A 97 -11.04 8.67 9.02
CA VAL A 97 -11.21 10.14 9.01
C VAL A 97 -9.91 10.87 9.39
N ARG A 98 -9.09 10.22 10.22
CA ARG A 98 -7.78 10.70 10.64
C ARG A 98 -6.72 9.85 9.98
N GLU A 99 -5.64 10.51 9.61
CA GLU A 99 -4.51 9.85 9.00
C GLU A 99 -3.87 8.86 9.99
N PRO A 100 -3.73 7.57 9.64
CA PRO A 100 -3.15 6.56 10.53
C PRO A 100 -1.69 6.85 10.87
N ILE A 101 -0.87 7.17 9.87
CA ILE A 101 0.55 7.51 10.04
C ILE A 101 0.69 9.04 9.92
N PRO A 102 1.05 9.77 10.99
CA PRO A 102 1.04 11.22 10.99
C PRO A 102 1.85 11.85 9.84
N CYS A 103 1.20 12.63 8.97
CA CYS A 103 1.83 13.35 7.84
C CYS A 103 2.36 12.48 6.69
N PHE A 104 2.05 11.19 6.64
CA PHE A 104 2.54 10.29 5.59
C PHE A 104 2.06 10.69 4.19
N THR A 105 0.79 11.07 4.05
CA THR A 105 0.18 11.50 2.79
C THR A 105 0.82 12.77 2.28
N LYS A 106 1.14 13.72 3.16
CA LYS A 106 1.90 14.92 2.78
C LYS A 106 3.25 14.52 2.18
N CYS A 107 3.99 13.62 2.84
CA CYS A 107 5.26 13.13 2.30
C CYS A 107 5.05 12.50 0.91
N PHE A 108 4.06 11.63 0.78
CA PHE A 108 3.78 10.89 -0.45
C PHE A 108 3.45 11.82 -1.63
N VAL A 109 2.55 12.79 -1.43
CA VAL A 109 2.13 13.72 -2.49
C VAL A 109 3.23 14.73 -2.85
N GLU A 110 4.11 15.06 -1.92
CA GLU A 110 5.30 15.88 -2.19
C GLU A 110 6.34 15.12 -3.01
N HIS A 111 6.60 13.86 -2.68
CA HIS A 111 7.50 12.99 -3.45
C HIS A 111 7.03 12.80 -4.89
N LEU A 112 5.72 12.60 -5.08
CA LEU A 112 5.13 12.51 -6.41
C LEU A 112 5.00 13.85 -7.15
N GLN A 113 5.31 14.96 -6.48
CA GLN A 113 5.20 16.32 -7.01
C GLN A 113 3.79 16.67 -7.52
N VAL A 114 2.76 16.01 -6.98
CA VAL A 114 1.34 16.22 -7.34
C VAL A 114 0.70 17.37 -6.57
N PHE A 115 1.45 18.01 -5.67
CA PHE A 115 1.02 19.19 -4.96
C PHE A 115 2.06 20.32 -5.07
N ASN A 116 1.62 21.50 -5.49
CA ASN A 116 2.47 22.68 -5.58
C ASN A 116 2.43 23.46 -4.26
N GLN A 117 3.54 23.46 -3.53
CA GLN A 117 3.65 24.16 -2.24
C GLN A 117 3.51 25.69 -2.35
N LYS A 118 3.96 26.29 -3.47
CA LYS A 118 3.92 27.74 -3.67
C LYS A 118 2.49 28.23 -3.93
N THR A 119 1.76 27.58 -4.83
CA THR A 119 0.38 27.95 -5.16
C THR A 119 -0.65 27.29 -4.25
N ARG A 120 -0.21 26.32 -3.42
CA ARG A 120 -1.05 25.45 -2.61
C ARG A 120 -2.13 24.77 -3.46
N GLN A 121 -1.78 24.22 -4.62
CA GLN A 121 -2.74 23.60 -5.53
C GLN A 121 -2.35 22.17 -5.86
N TRP A 122 -3.37 21.32 -5.95
CA TRP A 122 -3.24 19.96 -6.47
C TRP A 122 -3.07 19.99 -7.98
N ASN A 123 -2.10 19.24 -8.48
CA ASN A 123 -1.96 18.95 -9.91
C ASN A 123 -2.82 17.72 -10.25
N ILE A 124 -4.13 17.93 -10.41
CA ILE A 124 -5.11 16.87 -10.69
C ILE A 124 -4.75 16.05 -11.94
N PRO A 125 -4.32 16.66 -13.07
CA PRO A 125 -3.86 15.87 -14.22
C PRO A 125 -2.72 14.90 -13.88
N LEU A 126 -1.71 15.36 -13.13
CA LEU A 126 -0.59 14.50 -12.75
C LEU A 126 -0.99 13.44 -11.73
N LEU A 127 -1.87 13.78 -10.79
CA LEU A 127 -2.43 12.85 -9.82
C LEU A 127 -3.12 11.68 -10.55
N ARG A 128 -3.94 11.99 -11.56
CA ARG A 128 -4.57 10.97 -12.42
C ARG A 128 -3.56 10.13 -13.19
N ALA A 129 -2.54 10.76 -13.77
CA ALA A 129 -1.53 10.06 -14.53
C ALA A 129 -0.71 9.08 -13.67
N LYS A 130 -0.36 9.46 -12.43
CA LYS A 130 0.49 8.65 -11.55
C LYS A 130 -0.27 7.62 -10.71
N LEU A 131 -1.50 7.96 -10.30
CA LEU A 131 -2.27 7.21 -9.30
C LEU A 131 -3.67 6.79 -9.76
N GLY A 132 -4.14 7.25 -10.93
CA GLY A 132 -5.50 6.99 -11.40
C GLY A 132 -6.60 7.70 -10.61
N VAL A 133 -6.25 8.63 -9.71
CA VAL A 133 -7.20 9.36 -8.86
C VAL A 133 -7.14 10.87 -9.10
N PRO A 134 -8.27 11.59 -9.01
CA PRO A 134 -9.64 11.07 -8.99
C PRO A 134 -10.03 10.45 -10.34
N ALA A 135 -11.07 9.62 -10.37
CA ALA A 135 -11.57 9.03 -11.61
C ALA A 135 -11.88 10.11 -12.68
N VAL A 136 -11.76 9.74 -13.95
CA VAL A 136 -12.08 10.65 -15.07
C VAL A 136 -13.57 10.98 -15.01
N GLY A 137 -13.91 12.26 -14.91
CA GLY A 137 -15.29 12.73 -14.78
C GLY A 137 -15.78 12.95 -13.34
N ALA A 138 -15.03 12.51 -12.32
CA ALA A 138 -15.45 12.68 -10.93
C ALA A 138 -15.54 14.16 -10.50
N ASP A 139 -16.63 14.52 -9.82
CA ASP A 139 -16.79 15.85 -9.21
C ASP A 139 -16.00 15.95 -7.91
N ILE A 140 -14.91 16.74 -7.96
CA ILE A 140 -14.03 16.97 -6.81
C ILE A 140 -14.14 18.37 -6.24
N LYS A 141 -15.11 19.19 -6.69
CA LYS A 141 -15.26 20.57 -6.21
C LYS A 141 -15.40 20.61 -4.69
N HIS A 142 -16.26 19.75 -4.14
CA HIS A 142 -16.46 19.66 -2.70
C HIS A 142 -15.19 19.25 -1.93
N CYS A 143 -14.27 18.50 -2.56
CA CYS A 143 -13.00 18.12 -1.94
C CYS A 143 -12.11 19.37 -1.80
N LEU A 144 -12.03 20.17 -2.86
CA LEU A 144 -11.20 21.36 -2.93
C LEU A 144 -11.76 22.56 -2.13
N GLU A 145 -13.07 22.61 -1.93
CA GLU A 145 -13.77 23.65 -1.16
C GLU A 145 -13.59 23.51 0.36
N ARG A 146 -13.07 22.36 0.84
CA ARG A 146 -12.80 22.16 2.27
C ARG A 146 -11.84 23.23 2.78
N ARG A 147 -12.16 23.80 3.95
CA ARG A 147 -11.31 24.80 4.59
C ARG A 147 -9.96 24.17 4.93
N ARG A 148 -8.91 24.70 4.32
CA ARG A 148 -7.52 24.36 4.61
C ARG A 148 -7.16 24.90 5.99
N ASN A 149 -7.39 24.08 7.01
CA ASN A 149 -7.07 24.37 8.40
C ASN A 149 -5.55 24.58 8.60
N ARG A 150 -5.14 25.03 9.80
CA ARG A 150 -3.70 25.20 10.13
C ARG A 150 -2.89 23.90 10.04
N ASN A 151 -3.52 22.74 10.23
CA ASN A 151 -2.85 21.44 10.15
C ASN A 151 -2.73 20.98 8.69
N VAL A 152 -1.55 21.16 8.10
CA VAL A 152 -1.28 20.84 6.69
C VAL A 152 -1.49 19.36 6.37
N CYS A 153 -1.00 18.47 7.23
CA CYS A 153 -1.09 17.04 7.02
C CYS A 153 -2.54 16.56 7.02
N GLY A 154 -3.32 17.04 8.00
CA GLY A 154 -4.73 16.64 8.15
C GLY A 154 -5.58 17.00 6.94
N TRP A 155 -5.49 18.23 6.42
CA TRP A 155 -6.31 18.59 5.26
C TRP A 155 -5.79 17.96 3.95
N MET A 156 -4.47 17.76 3.79
CA MET A 156 -3.93 17.06 2.62
C MET A 156 -4.42 15.61 2.55
N TYR A 157 -4.40 14.92 3.69
CA TYR A 157 -4.96 13.58 3.79
C TYR A 157 -6.45 13.56 3.43
N GLN A 158 -7.24 14.48 4.01
CA GLN A 158 -8.66 14.58 3.74
C GLN A 158 -8.99 14.86 2.28
N ASP A 159 -8.24 15.74 1.62
CA ASP A 159 -8.36 16.03 0.19
C ASP A 159 -8.03 14.77 -0.63
N PHE A 160 -6.90 14.13 -0.34
CA PHE A 160 -6.44 12.94 -1.07
C PHE A 160 -7.42 11.77 -0.96
N THR A 161 -7.90 11.46 0.25
CA THR A 161 -8.94 10.45 0.48
C THR A 161 -10.23 10.83 -0.24
N CYS A 162 -10.61 12.11 -0.22
CA CYS A 162 -11.79 12.60 -0.92
C CYS A 162 -11.68 12.39 -2.44
N PHE A 163 -10.50 12.62 -3.05
CA PHE A 163 -10.28 12.32 -4.46
C PHE A 163 -10.38 10.82 -4.78
N GLY A 164 -9.89 9.97 -3.89
CA GLY A 164 -9.98 8.51 -4.05
C GLY A 164 -11.41 7.97 -3.95
N LEU A 165 -12.27 8.63 -3.15
CA LEU A 165 -13.68 8.28 -2.98
C LEU A 165 -14.63 8.98 -3.97
N ALA A 166 -14.17 10.03 -4.64
CA ALA A 166 -14.96 10.74 -5.63
C ALA A 166 -15.25 9.82 -6.83
N SER A 167 -16.53 9.62 -7.10
CA SER A 167 -17.04 8.82 -8.22
C SER A 167 -17.61 9.73 -9.31
N VAL A 168 -17.87 9.13 -10.48
CA VAL A 168 -18.45 9.78 -11.66
C VAL A 168 -19.97 9.85 -11.53
#